data_AF-A0A251PB78-F1
#
_entry.id   AF-A0A251PB78-F1
#
_cell.length_a   1.000
_cell.length_b   1.000
_cell.length_c   1.000
_cell.angle_alpha   90.00
_cell.angle_beta   90.00
_cell.angle_gamma   90.00
#
_symmetry.space_group_name_H-M   'P 1'
#
loop_
_entity.id
_entity.type
_entity.pdbx_description
1 polymer ?
#
loop_
_entity_poly.entity_id
_entity_poly.type
_entity_poly.pdbx_seq_one_letter_code
_entity_poly.pdbx_strand_id
1 'polypeptide(L)'
;MEIDEGYTINHIVESGKLITLFSAPDYPQFHSTDERASIILKPPNFDDPVFHSFESMTPRLKADPFDNFEEVIDSDEELNLASMVISP
;
A
#
# COMPACT_ATOMS: atom_id res chain seq x y z
N MET A 1 9.21 3.38 -0.33
CA MET A 1 8.48 4.35 -1.20
C MET A 1 7.41 5.03 -0.34
N GLU A 2 7.47 6.34 -0.13
CA GLU A 2 6.44 7.07 0.64
C GLU A 2 5.19 7.20 -0.23
N ILE A 3 4.10 6.52 0.16
CA ILE A 3 2.84 6.52 -0.57
C ILE A 3 1.92 7.53 0.09
N ASP A 4 2.11 8.80 -0.28
CA ASP A 4 1.44 9.93 0.36
C ASP A 4 -0.08 9.94 0.11
N GLU A 5 -0.59 9.30 -0.97
CA GLU A 5 -2.03 9.34 -1.33
C GLU A 5 -2.73 7.97 -1.30
N GLY A 6 -2.04 6.90 -0.90
CA GLY A 6 -2.58 5.52 -0.93
C GLY A 6 -2.64 4.83 -2.31
N TYR A 7 -2.08 5.45 -3.34
CA TYR A 7 -1.89 4.85 -4.67
C TYR A 7 -0.68 5.46 -5.38
N THR A 8 -0.19 4.79 -6.41
CA THR A 8 0.82 5.34 -7.33
C THR A 8 0.46 5.02 -8.77
N ILE A 9 0.66 5.97 -9.68
CA ILE A 9 0.59 5.72 -11.13
C ILE A 9 2.01 5.42 -11.62
N ASN A 10 2.33 4.15 -11.80
CA ASN A 10 3.70 3.71 -12.10
C ASN A 10 4.06 3.91 -13.58
N HIS A 11 3.10 3.70 -14.50
CA HIS A 11 3.32 3.86 -15.93
C HIS A 11 2.08 4.39 -16.65
N ILE A 12 2.31 5.18 -17.70
CA ILE A 12 1.29 5.65 -18.64
C ILE A 12 1.80 5.34 -20.06
N VAL A 13 1.12 4.46 -20.77
CA VAL A 13 1.46 4.02 -22.14
C VAL A 13 0.20 4.04 -23.02
N GLU A 14 0.37 3.86 -24.33
CA GLU A 14 -0.76 3.85 -25.28
C GLU A 14 -1.82 2.78 -24.93
N SER A 15 -1.40 1.63 -24.40
CA SER A 15 -2.30 0.55 -23.98
C SER A 15 -2.98 0.80 -22.62
N GLY A 16 -2.68 1.90 -21.92
CA GLY A 16 -3.30 2.25 -20.65
C GLY A 16 -2.32 2.63 -19.54
N LYS A 17 -2.80 2.58 -18.30
CA LYS A 17 -2.07 3.00 -17.09
C LYS A 17 -1.78 1.78 -16.20
N LEU A 18 -0.58 1.69 -15.64
CA LEU A 18 -0.28 0.79 -14.51
C LEU A 18 -0.41 1.59 -13.23
N ILE A 19 -1.28 1.12 -12.33
CA ILE A 19 -1.61 1.79 -11.07
C ILE A 19 -1.45 0.78 -9.94
N THR A 20 -0.69 1.13 -8.91
CA THR A 20 -0.63 0.39 -7.65
C THR A 20 -1.57 1.06 -6.65
N LEU A 21 -2.41 0.28 -5.98
CA LEU A 21 -3.43 0.77 -5.04
C LEU A 21 -3.25 0.07 -3.69
N PHE A 22 -3.24 0.85 -2.62
CA PHE A 22 -3.19 0.36 -1.24
C PHE A 22 -4.44 0.80 -0.49
N SER A 23 -5.21 -0.16 0.03
CA SER A 23 -6.52 0.10 0.67
C SER A 23 -6.59 -0.26 2.16
N ALA A 24 -5.52 -0.81 2.75
CA ALA A 24 -5.49 -1.30 4.13
C ALA A 24 -4.76 -0.31 5.08
N PRO A 25 -5.44 0.70 5.66
CA PRO A 25 -4.79 1.78 6.40
C PRO A 25 -4.07 1.25 7.63
N ASP A 26 -2.89 1.79 7.91
CA ASP A 26 -1.92 1.32 8.90
C ASP A 26 -1.71 -0.19 8.73
N TYR A 27 -1.10 -0.57 7.60
CA TYR A 27 -0.64 -1.93 7.35
C TYR A 27 0.89 -1.89 7.33
N PRO A 28 1.57 -2.71 8.14
CA PRO A 28 1.00 -3.64 9.12
C PRO A 28 0.33 -2.90 10.29
N GLN A 29 -0.61 -3.56 10.98
CA GLN A 29 -1.66 -2.99 11.86
C GLN A 29 -1.16 -2.08 13.01
N PHE A 30 0.15 -2.08 13.27
CA PHE A 30 0.82 -1.41 14.38
C PHE A 30 1.93 -0.44 13.94
N HIS A 31 2.11 -0.23 12.62
CA HIS A 31 3.07 0.73 12.06
C HIS A 31 2.39 2.06 11.71
N SER A 32 3.17 3.04 11.23
CA SER A 32 2.72 4.40 10.95
C SER A 32 1.48 4.49 10.05
N THR A 33 0.69 5.53 10.31
CA THR A 33 -0.50 5.87 9.54
C THR A 33 -0.10 6.40 8.17
N ASP A 34 -0.15 5.52 7.19
CA ASP A 34 -0.02 5.87 5.78
C ASP A 34 -1.42 6.06 5.17
N GLU A 35 -1.56 6.99 4.22
CA GLU A 35 -2.81 7.21 3.50
C GLU A 35 -3.20 6.02 2.62
N ARG A 36 -4.50 5.85 2.36
CA ARG A 36 -5.05 4.75 1.55
C ARG A 36 -5.99 5.26 0.51
N ALA A 37 -6.18 4.48 -0.54
CA ALA A 37 -7.09 4.83 -1.60
C ALA A 37 -7.98 3.68 -2.06
N SER A 38 -9.10 4.07 -2.66
CA SER A 38 -9.95 3.23 -3.49
C SER A 38 -10.07 3.85 -4.88
N ILE A 39 -10.36 3.02 -5.88
CA ILE A 39 -10.54 3.47 -7.26
C ILE A 39 -11.95 3.13 -7.71
N ILE A 40 -12.61 4.10 -8.31
CA ILE A 40 -13.90 3.92 -8.96
C ILE A 40 -13.70 3.97 -10.47
N LEU A 41 -14.00 2.84 -11.13
CA LEU A 41 -14.05 2.75 -12.58
C LEU A 41 -15.51 2.77 -13.04
N LYS A 42 -15.83 3.61 -14.02
CA LYS A 42 -17.21 3.77 -14.51
C LYS A 42 -17.25 3.73 -16.04
N PRO A 43 -18.24 3.06 -16.63
CA PRO A 43 -18.49 3.21 -18.06
C PRO A 43 -18.88 4.67 -18.38
N PRO A 44 -18.54 5.17 -19.58
CA PRO A 44 -17.78 4.48 -20.64
C PRO A 44 -16.25 4.52 -20.47
N ASN A 45 -15.72 5.29 -19.51
CA ASN A 45 -14.30 5.65 -19.43
C ASN A 45 -13.58 4.88 -18.30
N PHE A 46 -13.37 3.58 -18.51
CA PHE A 46 -12.63 2.75 -17.53
C PHE A 46 -11.13 3.08 -17.47
N ASP A 47 -10.61 3.83 -18.43
CA ASP A 47 -9.25 4.33 -18.55
C ASP A 47 -8.99 5.65 -17.79
N ASP A 48 -10.05 6.27 -17.28
CA ASP A 48 -10.00 7.48 -16.44
C ASP A 48 -10.54 7.20 -15.01
N PRO A 49 -9.74 6.51 -14.17
CA PRO A 49 -10.13 6.16 -12.80
C PRO A 49 -10.30 7.38 -11.90
N VAL A 50 -11.31 7.33 -11.03
CA VAL A 50 -11.48 8.29 -9.92
C VAL A 50 -10.89 7.70 -8.64
N PHE A 51 -9.95 8.41 -8.04
CA PHE A 51 -9.30 8.01 -6.78
C PHE A 51 -10.00 8.66 -5.58
N HIS A 52 -10.17 7.88 -4.51
CA HIS A 52 -10.66 8.36 -3.23
C HIS A 52 -9.73 7.92 -2.13
N SER A 53 -9.00 8.88 -1.56
CA SER A 53 -8.12 8.63 -0.42
C SER A 53 -8.86 8.74 0.90
N PHE A 54 -8.47 7.94 1.88
CA PHE A 54 -9.05 7.88 3.22
C PHE A 54 -8.03 7.41 4.25
N GLU A 55 -8.24 7.82 5.50
CA GLU A 55 -7.40 7.47 6.63
C GLU A 55 -7.98 6.30 7.45
N SER A 56 -7.19 5.77 8.38
CA SER A 56 -7.68 4.79 9.34
C SER A 56 -8.77 5.37 10.25
N MET A 57 -9.74 4.51 10.59
CA MET A 57 -10.71 4.81 11.64
C MET A 57 -10.04 4.69 13.01
N THR A 58 -9.93 5.81 13.71
CA THR A 58 -9.45 5.88 15.10
C THR A 58 -10.58 6.27 16.06
N PRO A 59 -10.64 5.70 17.28
CA PRO A 59 -9.75 4.68 17.84
C PRO A 59 -10.09 3.25 17.36
N ARG A 60 -9.08 2.41 17.17
CA ARG A 60 -9.27 0.97 16.90
C ARG A 60 -9.53 0.21 18.19
N LEU A 61 -10.30 -0.87 18.10
CA LEU A 61 -10.40 -1.83 19.21
C LEU A 61 -9.02 -2.43 19.47
N LYS A 62 -8.63 -2.53 20.74
CA LYS A 62 -7.35 -3.14 21.12
C LYS A 62 -7.35 -4.62 20.70
N ALA A 63 -6.37 -4.99 19.87
CA ALA A 63 -6.12 -6.35 19.43
C ALA A 63 -4.62 -6.63 19.55
N ASP A 64 -4.28 -7.87 19.89
CA ASP A 64 -2.88 -8.30 19.91
C ASP A 64 -2.46 -8.69 18.48
N PRO A 65 -1.22 -8.40 18.07
CA PRO A 65 -0.68 -8.84 16.79
C PRO A 65 -0.75 -10.36 16.67
N PHE A 66 -1.04 -10.86 15.47
CA PHE A 66 -0.92 -12.30 15.19
C PHE A 66 0.55 -12.72 15.05
N ASP A 67 1.38 -11.84 14.48
CA ASP A 67 2.82 -12.05 14.26
C ASP A 67 3.67 -11.01 15.01
N ASN A 68 4.93 -11.33 15.29
CA ASN A 68 5.89 -10.38 15.87
C ASN A 68 6.25 -9.29 14.84
N PHE A 69 5.43 -8.25 14.76
CA PHE A 69 5.56 -7.14 13.79
C PHE A 69 6.89 -6.36 13.87
N GLU A 70 7.75 -6.64 14.87
CA GLU A 70 9.11 -6.12 14.97
C GLU A 70 10.13 -6.91 14.11
N GLU A 71 9.84 -8.18 13.76
CA GLU A 71 10.74 -9.06 13.00
C GLU A 71 10.20 -9.44 11.61
N VAL A 72 8.94 -9.10 11.30
CA VAL A 72 8.35 -9.42 10.00
C VAL A 72 8.72 -8.32 9.00
N ILE A 73 9.54 -8.74 8.04
CA ILE A 73 9.90 -7.94 6.89
C ILE A 73 8.71 -7.97 5.90
N ASP A 74 7.80 -7.01 6.04
CA ASP A 74 6.55 -6.96 5.27
C ASP A 74 6.69 -6.28 3.90
N SER A 75 7.89 -5.81 3.54
CA SER A 75 8.19 -5.22 2.24
C SER A 75 9.20 -6.05 1.44
N ASP A 76 8.89 -6.31 0.16
CA ASP A 76 9.80 -6.95 -0.80
C ASP A 76 11.15 -6.23 -0.92
N GLU A 77 11.20 -4.91 -0.65
CA GLU A 77 12.45 -4.13 -0.63
C GLU A 77 13.38 -4.54 0.53
N GLU A 78 12.81 -4.78 1.72
CA GLU A 78 13.58 -5.17 2.89
C GLU A 78 13.95 -6.66 2.85
N LEU A 79 13.13 -7.52 2.21
CA LEU A 79 13.48 -8.92 1.95
C LEU A 79 14.70 -9.02 1.02
N ASN A 80 14.77 -8.15 0.01
CA ASN A 80 15.91 -8.09 -0.90
C ASN A 80 17.18 -7.65 -0.15
N LEU A 81 17.09 -6.65 0.73
CA LEU A 81 18.22 -6.18 1.55
C LEU A 81 18.76 -7.28 2.49
N ALA A 82 17.87 -8.02 3.15
CA ALA A 82 18.24 -9.15 4.00
C ALA A 82 18.94 -10.27 3.18
N SER A 83 18.48 -10.54 1.96
CA SER A 83 19.09 -11.54 1.09
C SER A 83 20.51 -11.16 0.63
N MET A 84 20.79 -9.87 0.42
CA MET A 84 22.13 -9.38 0.05
C MET A 84 23.15 -9.50 1.19
N VAL A 85 22.72 -9.39 2.45
CA VAL A 85 23.60 -9.50 3.64
C VAL A 85 23.98 -10.95 3.97
N ILE A 86 23.22 -11.94 3.46
CA ILE A 86 23.44 -13.37 3.71
C ILE A 86 24.34 -14.03 2.63
N SER A 87 24.78 -13.26 1.63
CA SER A 87 25.73 -13.75 0.63
C SER A 87 27.16 -13.79 1.20
N PRO A 88 27.84 -14.95 1.28
CA PRO A 88 29.24 -15.03 1.72
C PRO A 88 30.23 -14.40 0.73
#